data_AF-A0AAD5VEK4-F1
#
_entry.id   AF-A0AAD5VEK4-F1
#
_cell.length_a   1.000
_cell.length_b   1.000
_cell.length_c   1.000
_cell.angle_alpha   90.00
_cell.angle_beta   90.00
_cell.angle_gamma   90.00
#
_symmetry.space_group_name_H-M   'P 1'
#
loop_
_entity.id
_entity.type
_entity.pdbx_description
1 polymer ?
#
loop_
_entity_poly.entity_id
_entity_poly.type
_entity_poly.pdbx_seq_one_letter_code
_entity_poly.pdbx_strand_id
1 'polypeptide(L)'
;MKRFSSTNTSSKGVNTLLHTLRIPTPSRGEQYRHAQNIERSRGRFPNGKPRISYASRNNPTLPISEIFGERAYEDETLAPTREDPFLGIPRSRPTPQVERERIDKEQDGEKPLFWTKHSPEWREEALSLILRDESESGEDSYVMDTSTIPPLTQLCLQALLLMCSARQFTEDVIPWIAPHLRGVLLRWASIHAPLSSVKLYALCEPDGSIDGQLIIVGPQASLRSDFFQPEVDNERQSDLARVSSPSGQAMNPRVRELETEDDEDYWDSPSSSSDSSPPLTSLSLLYTSVPTSTILTLPPTLTHLALLALLAPIPIYHLTRICPLLEFLDISYNPWLRYVYLPQSGSQGLSTLDRIQWKRWSRLRILGVRKSGIDWDLGKEVNKGRWVDVEIIGVDPEAKDGS
;
A
#
# COMPACT_ATOMS: atom_id res chain seq x y z
N MET A 1 37.20 16.72 -82.23
CA MET A 1 37.87 15.40 -82.11
C MET A 1 38.73 15.38 -80.86
N LYS A 2 38.21 14.85 -79.74
CA LYS A 2 38.99 14.46 -78.56
C LYS A 2 38.35 13.19 -78.00
N ARG A 3 39.08 12.08 -78.09
CA ARG A 3 38.79 10.84 -77.36
C ARG A 3 39.36 11.00 -75.96
N PHE A 4 38.61 10.65 -74.93
CA PHE A 4 39.18 10.05 -73.72
C PHE A 4 38.24 8.96 -73.20
N SER A 5 38.88 7.81 -73.01
CA SER A 5 38.45 6.58 -72.39
C SER A 5 38.11 6.78 -70.92
N SER A 6 37.00 6.22 -70.46
CA SER A 6 36.78 5.90 -69.04
C SER A 6 36.62 4.39 -68.88
N THR A 7 37.54 3.85 -68.10
CA THR A 7 37.65 2.45 -67.71
C THR A 7 36.69 2.08 -66.60
N ASN A 8 36.29 0.83 -66.66
CA ASN A 8 35.28 0.13 -65.89
C ASN A 8 35.92 -0.51 -64.64
N THR A 9 35.67 0.00 -63.42
CA THR A 9 35.95 -0.73 -62.17
C THR A 9 35.12 -0.20 -60.98
N SER A 10 33.97 -0.82 -60.66
CA SER A 10 33.56 -1.13 -59.27
C SER A 10 32.14 -1.73 -59.23
N SER A 11 32.03 -3.05 -59.24
CA SER A 11 30.72 -3.74 -59.04
C SER A 11 30.78 -4.89 -58.02
N LYS A 12 31.72 -4.86 -57.07
CA LYS A 12 31.84 -5.90 -56.02
C LYS A 12 31.50 -5.42 -54.60
N GLY A 13 30.82 -4.29 -54.44
CA GLY A 13 30.59 -3.66 -53.13
C GLY A 13 29.14 -3.56 -52.63
N VAL A 14 28.16 -4.17 -53.30
CA VAL A 14 26.73 -3.98 -52.93
C VAL A 14 26.08 -5.25 -52.37
N ASN A 15 26.56 -6.45 -52.73
CA ASN A 15 25.97 -7.71 -52.24
C ASN A 15 26.33 -8.07 -50.80
N THR A 16 27.36 -7.46 -50.20
CA THR A 16 27.72 -7.69 -48.79
C THR A 16 26.92 -6.83 -47.80
N LEU A 17 26.24 -5.78 -48.25
CA LEU A 17 25.44 -4.89 -47.39
C LEU A 17 23.97 -5.31 -47.25
N LEU A 18 23.50 -6.26 -48.08
CA LEU A 18 22.11 -6.74 -48.04
C LEU A 18 21.90 -8.01 -47.20
N HIS A 19 22.97 -8.70 -46.79
CA HIS A 19 22.87 -9.86 -45.90
C HIS A 19 22.73 -9.49 -44.40
N THR A 20 22.97 -8.24 -44.01
CA THR A 20 22.86 -7.77 -42.62
C THR A 20 21.48 -7.20 -42.25
N LEU A 21 20.56 -7.04 -43.21
CA LEU A 21 19.27 -6.37 -42.97
C LEU A 21 18.02 -7.25 -43.19
N ARG A 22 18.16 -8.53 -43.55
CA ARG A 22 16.99 -9.37 -43.90
C ARG A 22 16.77 -10.64 -43.06
N ILE A 23 17.39 -10.73 -41.87
CA ILE A 23 17.05 -11.79 -40.91
C ILE A 23 16.74 -11.14 -39.56
N PRO A 24 15.48 -11.16 -39.10
CA PRO A 24 15.16 -10.76 -37.74
C PRO A 24 15.65 -11.86 -36.80
N THR A 25 16.93 -11.81 -36.42
CA THR A 25 17.42 -12.60 -35.29
C THR A 25 16.96 -11.92 -33.99
N PRO A 26 16.15 -12.57 -33.14
CA PRO A 26 15.68 -11.98 -31.88
C PRO A 26 16.78 -11.74 -30.84
N SER A 27 18.03 -12.13 -31.11
CA SER A 27 19.12 -12.17 -30.13
C SER A 27 19.87 -10.85 -29.92
N ARG A 28 19.69 -9.82 -30.76
CA ARG A 28 20.52 -8.60 -30.65
C ARG A 28 20.11 -7.68 -29.50
N GLY A 29 18.82 -7.59 -29.21
CA GLY A 29 18.32 -6.81 -28.07
C GLY A 29 18.66 -7.45 -26.72
N GLU A 30 18.64 -8.78 -26.67
CA GLU A 30 18.91 -9.55 -25.46
C GLU A 30 20.41 -9.58 -25.13
N GLN A 31 21.27 -9.74 -26.14
CA GLN A 31 22.72 -9.60 -25.97
C GLN A 31 23.12 -8.20 -25.52
N TYR A 32 22.44 -7.16 -25.99
CA TYR A 32 22.71 -5.79 -25.55
C TYR A 32 22.30 -5.56 -24.09
N ARG A 33 21.13 -6.08 -23.66
CA ARG A 33 20.70 -6.02 -22.25
C ARG A 33 21.63 -6.82 -21.34
N HIS A 34 22.08 -7.99 -21.79
CA HIS A 34 22.99 -8.85 -21.03
C HIS A 34 24.39 -8.21 -20.90
N ALA A 35 24.91 -7.60 -21.97
CA ALA A 35 26.18 -6.87 -21.95
C ALA A 35 26.11 -5.64 -21.01
N GLN A 36 25.00 -4.89 -21.04
CA GLN A 36 24.82 -3.74 -20.14
C GLN A 36 24.71 -4.14 -18.67
N ASN A 37 24.09 -5.29 -18.36
CA ASN A 37 24.04 -5.82 -16.99
C ASN A 37 25.41 -6.32 -16.49
N ILE A 38 26.24 -6.90 -17.36
CA ILE A 38 27.61 -7.29 -17.03
C ILE A 38 28.51 -6.07 -16.79
N GLU A 39 28.36 -5.00 -17.57
CA GLU A 39 29.12 -3.76 -17.35
C GLU A 39 28.69 -3.03 -16.07
N ARG A 40 27.38 -3.01 -15.75
CA ARG A 40 26.89 -2.42 -14.50
C ARG A 40 27.34 -3.18 -13.25
N SER A 41 27.51 -4.50 -13.33
CA SER A 41 28.00 -5.30 -12.18
C SER A 41 29.51 -5.13 -11.94
N ARG A 42 30.30 -4.76 -12.96
CA ARG A 42 31.74 -4.48 -12.81
C ARG A 42 32.10 -3.05 -12.39
N GLY A 43 31.15 -2.10 -12.46
CA GLY A 43 31.42 -0.68 -12.26
C GLY A 43 31.42 -0.14 -10.81
N ARG A 44 31.26 -0.97 -9.77
CA ARG A 44 31.16 -0.50 -8.36
C ARG A 44 32.32 -0.88 -7.46
N PHE A 45 33.55 -0.89 -7.98
CA PHE A 45 34.74 -0.81 -7.13
C PHE A 45 35.68 0.27 -7.66
N PRO A 46 35.57 1.53 -7.17
CA PRO A 46 36.63 2.48 -7.37
C PRO A 46 37.87 2.02 -6.58
N ASN A 47 38.94 1.71 -7.32
CA ASN A 47 40.37 1.91 -7.01
C ASN A 47 40.71 2.16 -5.53
N GLY A 48 41.53 1.37 -4.82
CA GLY A 48 42.37 0.24 -5.19
C GLY A 48 43.41 -0.04 -4.10
N LYS A 49 43.78 -1.31 -3.93
CA LYS A 49 45.16 -1.87 -3.91
C LYS A 49 45.12 -3.34 -3.49
N PRO A 50 45.80 -4.24 -4.22
CA PRO A 50 45.83 -5.66 -3.91
C PRO A 50 47.02 -5.97 -2.99
N ARG A 51 46.80 -6.74 -1.92
CA ARG A 51 47.85 -7.57 -1.34
C ARG A 51 47.30 -8.96 -1.00
N ILE A 52 47.83 -9.89 -1.76
CA ILE A 52 47.93 -11.33 -1.53
C ILE A 52 48.30 -11.60 -0.07
N SER A 53 47.59 -12.51 0.59
CA SER A 53 48.13 -13.45 1.60
C SER A 53 47.11 -14.57 1.83
N TYR A 54 47.49 -15.79 1.48
CA TYR A 54 46.92 -17.02 2.02
C TYR A 54 47.29 -17.14 3.51
N ALA A 55 46.36 -17.57 4.36
CA ALA A 55 46.53 -18.37 5.59
C ALA A 55 45.69 -17.91 6.81
N SER A 56 45.27 -18.92 7.58
CA SER A 56 44.65 -18.91 8.92
C SER A 56 43.13 -18.73 8.96
N ARG A 57 42.32 -19.80 9.00
CA ARG A 57 42.00 -20.70 10.14
C ARG A 57 41.59 -19.97 11.44
N ASN A 58 40.36 -20.32 11.84
CA ASN A 58 39.78 -20.37 13.18
C ASN A 58 39.64 -19.06 13.97
N ASN A 59 38.40 -18.59 14.10
CA ASN A 59 37.79 -18.25 15.39
C ASN A 59 36.26 -18.26 15.28
N PRO A 60 35.55 -19.10 16.04
CA PRO A 60 34.10 -19.00 16.22
C PRO A 60 33.82 -17.95 17.30
N THR A 61 33.27 -16.80 16.94
CA THR A 61 32.67 -15.89 17.91
C THR A 61 31.23 -16.33 18.15
N LEU A 62 30.92 -16.66 19.41
CA LEU A 62 29.58 -16.95 19.92
C LEU A 62 28.57 -15.87 19.48
N PRO A 63 27.32 -16.24 19.17
CA PRO A 63 26.28 -15.27 18.86
C PRO A 63 25.96 -14.40 20.09
N ILE A 64 25.82 -13.10 19.85
CA ILE A 64 25.56 -12.04 20.84
C ILE A 64 24.30 -12.28 21.70
N SER A 65 23.43 -13.21 21.28
CA SER A 65 22.20 -13.59 22.00
C SER A 65 22.46 -14.28 23.35
N GLU A 66 23.67 -14.76 23.64
CA GLU A 66 23.98 -15.42 24.92
C GLU A 66 24.58 -14.48 25.99
N ILE A 67 24.96 -13.25 25.65
CA ILE A 67 25.61 -12.30 26.59
C ILE A 67 24.59 -11.38 27.27
N PHE A 68 23.49 -11.06 26.61
CA PHE A 68 22.41 -10.24 27.18
C PHE A 68 21.17 -11.10 27.35
N GLY A 69 21.01 -11.65 28.55
CA GLY A 69 19.83 -12.38 28.95
C GLY A 69 18.57 -11.58 28.63
N GLU A 70 17.65 -12.26 27.95
CA GLU A 70 16.30 -11.83 27.61
C GLU A 70 15.55 -11.48 28.91
N ARG A 71 15.58 -10.19 29.27
CA ARG A 71 14.70 -9.63 30.28
C ARG A 71 13.48 -9.09 29.56
N ALA A 72 12.39 -9.84 29.70
CA ALA A 72 11.04 -9.40 29.39
C ALA A 72 10.82 -7.98 29.94
N TYR A 73 10.45 -7.06 29.05
CA TYR A 73 9.71 -5.86 29.41
C TYR A 73 8.31 -6.01 28.82
N GLU A 74 7.47 -6.75 29.55
CA GLU A 74 6.05 -6.45 29.61
C GLU A 74 5.89 -5.31 30.61
N ASP A 75 5.72 -4.07 30.13
CA ASP A 75 5.09 -3.01 30.91
C ASP A 75 4.59 -1.89 29.99
N GLU A 76 3.39 -2.07 29.42
CA GLU A 76 2.56 -0.96 28.92
C GLU A 76 1.88 -0.28 30.12
N THR A 77 2.65 0.48 30.91
CA THR A 77 2.07 1.47 31.83
C THR A 77 2.70 2.84 31.60
N LEU A 78 1.84 3.79 31.20
CA LEU A 78 1.93 5.25 31.35
C LEU A 78 3.35 5.85 31.24
N ALA A 79 3.72 6.30 30.02
CA ALA A 79 4.95 7.08 29.83
C ALA A 79 4.89 8.45 30.55
N PRO A 80 5.80 8.74 31.50
CA PRO A 80 6.14 10.10 31.85
C PRO A 80 7.21 10.62 30.88
N THR A 81 7.01 11.81 30.35
CA THR A 81 8.02 12.56 29.58
C THR A 81 9.30 12.68 30.41
N ARG A 82 10.36 11.99 30.00
CA ARG A 82 11.69 12.11 30.57
C ARG A 82 12.64 12.64 29.49
N GLU A 83 13.10 13.86 29.70
CA GLU A 83 14.19 14.46 28.93
C GLU A 83 15.50 13.79 29.34
N ASP A 84 16.20 13.17 28.39
CA ASP A 84 17.56 12.65 28.61
C ASP A 84 18.60 13.57 27.94
N PRO A 85 19.71 13.88 28.63
CA PRO A 85 20.80 14.69 28.10
C PRO A 85 21.72 13.85 27.19
N PHE A 86 21.71 14.16 25.89
CA PHE A 86 22.59 13.53 24.91
C PHE A 86 24.03 14.08 24.95
N LEU A 87 24.99 13.20 25.27
CA LEU A 87 26.42 13.42 25.05
C LEU A 87 26.85 12.88 23.67
N GLY A 88 27.22 13.82 22.79
CA GLY A 88 28.24 13.77 21.75
C GLY A 88 28.50 12.49 20.94
N ILE A 89 27.85 12.38 19.76
CA ILE A 89 28.41 11.67 18.60
C ILE A 89 28.33 12.61 17.38
N PRO A 90 29.44 12.91 16.67
CA PRO A 90 29.43 13.83 15.54
C PRO A 90 28.81 13.17 14.30
N ARG A 91 27.52 13.43 14.05
CA ARG A 91 26.86 13.05 12.79
C ARG A 91 27.20 14.03 11.68
N SER A 92 27.88 13.52 10.67
CA SER A 92 28.18 14.23 9.43
C SER A 92 26.98 14.24 8.49
N ARG A 93 26.74 15.43 7.92
CA ARG A 93 25.81 15.81 6.83
C ARG A 93 24.36 16.16 7.23
N PRO A 94 23.93 17.41 7.01
CA PRO A 94 22.54 17.81 7.17
C PRO A 94 21.72 17.20 6.04
N THR A 95 20.80 16.31 6.37
CA THR A 95 19.61 16.09 5.52
C THR A 95 18.85 17.41 5.42
N PRO A 96 18.38 17.82 4.23
CA PRO A 96 17.53 19.00 4.12
C PRO A 96 16.29 18.76 4.99
N GLN A 97 16.11 19.60 6.02
CA GLN A 97 14.86 19.71 6.77
C GLN A 97 13.80 20.22 5.80
N VAL A 98 13.17 19.30 5.09
CA VAL A 98 12.01 19.58 4.24
C VAL A 98 10.78 19.67 5.15
N GLU A 99 10.30 20.90 5.31
CA GLU A 99 8.87 21.27 5.41
C GLU A 99 8.02 20.72 6.57
N ARG A 100 8.59 20.38 7.73
CA ARG A 100 7.77 20.13 8.94
C ARG A 100 7.41 21.38 9.78
N GLU A 101 8.02 22.53 9.52
CA GLU A 101 7.91 23.70 10.42
C GLU A 101 7.47 25.01 9.73
N ARG A 102 7.00 24.96 8.49
CA ARG A 102 6.40 26.11 7.79
C ARG A 102 4.89 25.94 7.57
N ILE A 103 4.20 25.37 8.55
CA ILE A 103 2.76 25.57 8.68
C ILE A 103 2.60 26.82 9.53
N ASP A 104 1.88 27.77 8.95
CA ASP A 104 1.96 29.18 9.23
C ASP A 104 1.73 29.55 10.69
N LYS A 105 2.40 30.64 11.09
CA LYS A 105 2.00 31.40 12.26
C LYS A 105 0.63 32.02 11.96
N GLU A 106 -0.44 31.25 12.18
CA GLU A 106 -1.81 31.77 12.30
C GLU A 106 -1.83 32.68 13.55
N GLN A 107 -1.54 33.95 13.32
CA GLN A 107 -1.83 35.06 14.21
C GLN A 107 -3.34 35.24 14.26
N ASP A 108 -4.07 34.36 14.95
CA ASP A 108 -5.41 34.68 15.48
C ASP A 108 -5.99 33.57 16.38
N GLY A 109 -5.21 33.04 17.32
CA GLY A 109 -5.76 32.23 18.43
C GLY A 109 -6.54 30.96 18.06
N GLU A 110 -6.63 30.61 16.78
CA GLU A 110 -7.22 29.38 16.30
C GLU A 110 -6.28 28.24 16.67
N LYS A 111 -6.82 27.28 17.42
CA LYS A 111 -6.07 26.08 17.77
C LYS A 111 -5.56 25.46 16.47
N PRO A 112 -4.27 25.07 16.40
CA PRO A 112 -3.69 24.55 15.17
C PRO A 112 -4.59 23.46 14.60
N LEU A 113 -5.03 23.66 13.35
CA LEU A 113 -5.94 22.81 12.55
C LEU A 113 -5.60 21.31 12.55
N PHE A 114 -4.42 20.95 13.04
CA PHE A 114 -3.95 19.59 13.25
C PHE A 114 -4.74 18.85 14.35
N TRP A 115 -5.08 19.50 15.47
CA TRP A 115 -5.68 18.81 16.62
C TRP A 115 -7.18 18.53 16.44
N THR A 116 -7.88 19.35 15.66
CA THR A 116 -9.30 19.13 15.35
C THR A 116 -9.52 17.90 14.47
N LYS A 117 -8.51 17.48 13.69
CA LYS A 117 -8.56 16.30 12.82
C LYS A 117 -8.43 14.95 13.56
N HIS A 118 -8.33 14.98 14.89
CA HIS A 118 -8.31 13.77 15.70
C HIS A 118 -9.63 13.51 16.44
N SER A 119 -10.57 14.44 16.38
CA SER A 119 -11.86 14.29 17.04
C SER A 119 -12.67 13.15 16.37
N PRO A 120 -13.44 12.38 17.15
CA PRO A 120 -14.34 11.37 16.59
C PRO A 120 -15.33 11.94 15.58
N GLU A 121 -15.85 13.15 15.83
CA GLU A 121 -16.83 13.83 14.98
C GLU A 121 -16.23 14.15 13.60
N TRP A 122 -14.96 14.58 13.57
CA TRP A 122 -14.27 14.82 12.30
C TRP A 122 -14.01 13.50 11.54
N ARG A 123 -13.65 12.42 12.24
CA ARG A 123 -13.43 11.11 11.62
C ARG A 123 -14.72 10.52 11.08
N GLU A 124 -15.83 10.69 11.80
CA GLU A 124 -17.17 10.36 11.34
C GLU A 124 -17.53 11.15 10.09
N GLU A 125 -17.35 12.48 10.09
CA GLU A 125 -17.58 13.32 8.91
C GLU A 125 -16.72 12.85 7.73
N ALA A 126 -15.43 12.61 7.95
CA ALA A 126 -14.50 12.19 6.90
C ALA A 126 -14.87 10.82 6.32
N LEU A 127 -15.23 9.84 7.15
CA LEU A 127 -15.58 8.48 6.70
C LEU A 127 -17.04 8.34 6.27
N SER A 128 -17.91 9.31 6.56
CA SER A 128 -19.34 9.21 6.28
C SER A 128 -19.68 8.86 4.84
N LEU A 129 -18.88 9.30 3.86
CA LEU A 129 -19.19 9.06 2.46
C LEU A 129 -19.01 7.59 2.07
N ILE A 130 -17.88 6.97 2.44
CA ILE A 130 -17.61 5.56 2.13
C ILE A 130 -18.50 4.63 2.97
N LEU A 131 -18.76 4.97 4.23
CA LEU A 131 -19.62 4.16 5.11
C LEU A 131 -21.10 4.17 4.67
N ARG A 132 -21.56 5.26 4.03
CA ARG A 132 -22.91 5.35 3.46
C ARG A 132 -23.07 4.49 2.21
N ASP A 133 -22.13 4.58 1.28
CA ASP A 133 -22.16 3.84 0.01
C ASP A 133 -22.18 2.32 0.23
N GLU A 134 -21.36 1.83 1.17
CA GLU A 134 -21.37 0.41 1.57
C GLU A 134 -22.73 -0.03 2.13
N SER A 135 -23.43 0.85 2.83
CA SER A 135 -24.70 0.57 3.49
C SER A 135 -25.89 0.52 2.52
N GLU A 136 -25.76 1.07 1.31
CA GLU A 136 -26.79 0.98 0.27
C GLU A 136 -26.74 -0.33 -0.51
N SER A 137 -25.58 -1.01 -0.49
CA SER A 137 -25.35 -2.23 -1.26
C SER A 137 -25.83 -3.52 -0.57
N GLY A 138 -26.08 -3.49 0.74
CA GLY A 138 -26.49 -4.65 1.53
C GLY A 138 -27.85 -4.46 2.23
N GLU A 139 -28.68 -5.51 2.25
CA GLU A 139 -29.99 -5.52 2.93
C GLU A 139 -29.87 -5.33 4.46
N ASP A 140 -28.68 -5.50 5.05
CA ASP A 140 -28.40 -5.32 6.48
C ASP A 140 -27.69 -3.98 6.76
N SER A 141 -28.36 -2.89 6.38
CA SER A 141 -27.90 -1.52 6.57
C SER A 141 -27.94 -1.12 8.05
N TYR A 142 -26.92 -1.54 8.83
CA TYR A 142 -26.64 -1.01 10.17
C TYR A 142 -26.03 0.41 10.05
N VAL A 143 -26.78 1.35 9.49
CA VAL A 143 -26.44 2.76 9.62
C VAL A 143 -26.57 3.09 11.09
N MET A 144 -25.44 3.44 11.70
CA MET A 144 -25.37 3.96 13.07
C MET A 144 -26.05 5.33 13.08
N ASP A 145 -27.38 5.35 13.04
CA ASP A 145 -28.12 6.55 13.39
C ASP A 145 -27.69 6.92 14.81
N THR A 146 -27.04 8.06 14.97
CA THR A 146 -26.53 8.54 16.27
C THR A 146 -27.62 8.71 17.33
N SER A 147 -28.89 8.64 16.92
CA SER A 147 -30.08 8.62 17.77
C SER A 147 -30.44 7.23 18.31
N THR A 148 -29.90 6.16 17.70
CA THR A 148 -30.17 4.78 18.09
C THR A 148 -29.18 4.31 19.14
N ILE A 149 -29.70 3.69 20.19
CA ILE A 149 -28.87 3.08 21.23
C ILE A 149 -28.13 1.91 20.57
N PRO A 150 -26.79 1.83 20.68
CA PRO A 150 -26.03 0.75 20.07
C PRO A 150 -26.48 -0.59 20.63
N PRO A 151 -26.53 -1.66 19.80
CA PRO A 151 -26.88 -2.99 20.28
C PRO A 151 -25.90 -3.45 21.36
N LEU A 152 -26.39 -4.27 22.30
CA LEU A 152 -25.60 -4.79 23.41
C LEU A 152 -24.30 -5.45 22.93
N THR A 153 -24.36 -6.19 21.82
CA THR A 153 -23.17 -6.83 21.21
C THR A 153 -22.08 -5.80 20.91
N GLN A 154 -22.43 -4.64 20.36
CA GLN A 154 -21.45 -3.59 20.05
C GLN A 154 -20.88 -2.98 21.34
N LEU A 155 -21.72 -2.72 22.35
CA LEU A 155 -21.26 -2.23 23.65
C LEU A 155 -20.29 -3.22 24.33
N CYS A 156 -20.57 -4.52 24.25
CA CYS A 156 -19.67 -5.56 24.75
C CYS A 156 -18.34 -5.59 24.00
N LEU A 157 -18.36 -5.50 22.66
CA LEU A 157 -17.12 -5.46 21.85
C LEU A 157 -16.28 -4.21 22.13
N GLN A 158 -16.94 -3.06 22.34
CA GLN A 158 -16.27 -1.82 22.76
C GLN A 158 -15.59 -1.98 24.11
N ALA A 159 -16.29 -2.57 25.09
CA ALA A 159 -15.72 -2.84 26.41
C ALA A 159 -14.52 -3.78 26.32
N LEU A 160 -14.61 -4.87 25.54
CA LEU A 160 -13.48 -5.78 25.31
C LEU A 160 -12.28 -5.06 24.68
N LEU A 161 -12.50 -4.21 23.68
CA LEU A 161 -11.43 -3.47 23.03
C LEU A 161 -10.67 -2.53 23.99
N LEU A 162 -11.42 -1.90 24.90
CA LEU A 162 -10.89 -0.97 25.91
C LEU A 162 -10.21 -1.67 27.08
N MET A 163 -10.71 -2.84 27.48
CA MET A 163 -10.21 -3.57 28.66
C MET A 163 -9.03 -4.50 28.34
N CYS A 164 -8.95 -5.04 27.12
CA CYS A 164 -7.91 -5.99 26.75
C CYS A 164 -6.63 -5.30 26.23
N SER A 165 -5.47 -5.80 26.68
CA SER A 165 -4.18 -5.47 26.06
C SER A 165 -4.13 -5.96 24.61
N ALA A 166 -3.16 -5.47 23.81
CA ALA A 166 -3.05 -5.91 22.42
C ALA A 166 -2.85 -7.43 22.28
N ARG A 167 -2.08 -8.03 23.20
CA ARG A 167 -1.83 -9.48 23.24
C ARG A 167 -3.08 -10.27 23.61
N GLN A 168 -3.74 -9.92 24.72
CA GLN A 168 -4.99 -10.58 25.16
C GLN A 168 -6.08 -10.45 24.11
N PHE A 169 -6.20 -9.27 23.49
CA PHE A 169 -7.16 -9.08 22.41
C PHE A 169 -6.92 -10.04 21.25
N THR A 170 -5.66 -10.18 20.82
CA THR A 170 -5.26 -11.06 19.70
C THR A 170 -5.44 -12.54 20.02
N GLU A 171 -4.94 -12.99 21.19
CA GLU A 171 -4.88 -14.41 21.56
C GLU A 171 -6.21 -14.91 22.14
N ASP A 172 -6.88 -14.12 22.98
CA ASP A 172 -8.02 -14.57 23.79
C ASP A 172 -9.37 -14.09 23.28
N VAL A 173 -9.43 -13.02 22.48
CA VAL A 173 -10.70 -12.40 22.06
C VAL A 173 -11.00 -12.65 20.59
N ILE A 174 -10.07 -12.33 19.69
CA ILE A 174 -10.27 -12.45 18.23
C ILE A 174 -10.77 -13.84 17.78
N PRO A 175 -10.25 -14.98 18.29
CA PRO A 175 -10.70 -16.30 17.85
C PRO A 175 -12.19 -16.57 18.08
N TRP A 176 -12.82 -15.84 19.01
CA TRP A 176 -14.22 -16.01 19.38
C TRP A 176 -15.15 -14.96 18.74
N ILE A 177 -14.60 -13.95 18.07
CA ILE A 177 -15.40 -12.94 17.36
C ILE A 177 -15.61 -13.39 15.92
N ALA A 178 -16.87 -13.56 15.53
CA ALA A 178 -17.26 -13.86 14.17
C ALA A 178 -16.80 -12.76 13.18
N PRO A 179 -16.41 -13.08 11.93
CA PRO A 179 -15.85 -12.11 10.99
C PRO A 179 -16.67 -10.84 10.79
N HIS A 180 -18.00 -10.95 10.63
CA HIS A 180 -18.89 -9.80 10.47
C HIS A 180 -18.86 -8.84 11.69
N LEU A 181 -18.72 -9.37 12.91
CA LEU A 181 -18.58 -8.55 14.12
C LEU A 181 -17.22 -7.86 14.19
N ARG A 182 -16.16 -8.45 13.61
CA ARG A 182 -14.85 -7.79 13.49
C ARG A 182 -14.97 -6.56 12.58
N GLY A 183 -15.76 -6.64 11.51
CA GLY A 183 -16.04 -5.51 10.60
C GLY A 183 -16.77 -4.37 11.32
N VAL A 184 -17.81 -4.70 12.11
CA VAL A 184 -18.52 -3.71 12.95
C VAL A 184 -17.56 -3.04 13.95
N LEU A 185 -16.70 -3.83 14.60
CA LEU A 185 -15.71 -3.31 15.54
C LEU A 185 -14.67 -2.43 14.84
N LEU A 186 -14.19 -2.81 13.65
CA LEU A 186 -13.25 -2.03 12.85
C LEU A 186 -13.85 -0.66 12.48
N ARG A 187 -15.09 -0.64 11.97
CA ARG A 187 -15.79 0.61 11.61
C ARG A 187 -15.96 1.51 12.83
N TRP A 188 -16.43 0.97 13.96
CA TRP A 188 -16.58 1.76 15.18
C TRP A 188 -15.23 2.30 15.70
N ALA A 189 -14.21 1.45 15.76
CA ALA A 189 -12.88 1.84 16.24
C ALA A 189 -12.26 2.92 15.33
N SER A 190 -12.46 2.84 14.02
CA SER A 190 -11.97 3.84 13.07
C SER A 190 -12.48 5.26 13.39
N ILE A 191 -13.72 5.38 13.88
CA ILE A 191 -14.35 6.67 14.24
C ILE A 191 -14.06 7.09 15.67
N HIS A 192 -14.10 6.18 16.65
CA HIS A 192 -14.03 6.58 18.06
C HIS A 192 -12.64 6.36 18.67
N ALA A 193 -11.99 5.24 18.39
CA ALA A 193 -10.72 4.84 19.01
C ALA A 193 -9.84 4.08 18.00
N PRO A 194 -9.03 4.78 17.17
CA PRO A 194 -8.25 4.14 16.12
C PRO A 194 -7.36 3.05 16.70
N LEU A 195 -7.31 1.92 16.01
CA LEU A 195 -6.54 0.77 16.46
C LEU A 195 -5.04 1.00 16.21
N SER A 196 -4.21 0.51 17.13
CA SER A 196 -2.79 0.34 16.85
C SER A 196 -2.61 -0.71 15.74
N SER A 197 -1.48 -0.66 15.03
CA SER A 197 -1.18 -1.63 13.96
C SER A 197 -1.32 -3.09 14.43
N VAL A 198 -0.92 -3.40 15.67
CA VAL A 198 -1.02 -4.76 16.23
C VAL A 198 -2.48 -5.20 16.34
N LYS A 199 -3.34 -4.38 16.96
CA LYS A 199 -4.78 -4.72 17.10
C LYS A 199 -5.51 -4.71 15.75
N LEU A 200 -5.12 -3.81 14.83
CA LEU A 200 -5.68 -3.75 13.48
C LEU A 200 -5.39 -5.02 12.70
N TYR A 201 -4.12 -5.45 12.65
CA TYR A 201 -3.74 -6.67 11.92
C TYR A 201 -4.25 -7.94 12.60
N ALA A 202 -4.43 -7.93 13.93
CA ALA A 202 -5.08 -9.02 14.64
C ALA A 202 -6.56 -9.20 14.27
N LEU A 203 -7.26 -8.12 13.91
CA LEU A 203 -8.66 -8.22 13.45
C LEU A 203 -8.77 -8.75 12.02
N CYS A 204 -7.74 -8.51 11.20
CA CYS A 204 -7.71 -8.93 9.80
C CYS A 204 -7.59 -10.45 9.69
N GLU A 205 -8.22 -11.02 8.67
CA GLU A 205 -8.00 -12.41 8.27
C GLU A 205 -6.58 -12.58 7.69
N PRO A 206 -6.10 -13.81 7.43
CA PRO A 206 -4.76 -14.04 6.86
C PRO A 206 -4.51 -13.25 5.56
N ASP A 207 -5.58 -12.98 4.81
CA ASP A 207 -5.56 -12.17 3.58
C ASP A 207 -5.44 -10.65 3.81
N GLY A 208 -5.37 -10.22 5.08
CA GLY A 208 -5.18 -8.82 5.44
C GLY A 208 -6.42 -7.94 5.33
N SER A 209 -7.61 -8.52 5.25
CA SER A 209 -8.87 -7.78 5.23
C SER A 209 -9.91 -8.40 6.15
N ILE A 210 -11.00 -7.68 6.41
CA ILE A 210 -12.15 -8.17 7.16
C ILE A 210 -13.34 -8.05 6.23
N ASP A 211 -13.86 -9.18 5.76
CA ASP A 211 -15.01 -9.19 4.83
C ASP A 211 -14.76 -8.33 3.57
N GLY A 212 -13.54 -8.37 3.04
CA GLY A 212 -13.11 -7.56 1.91
C GLY A 212 -12.91 -6.07 2.22
N GLN A 213 -13.00 -5.64 3.50
CA GLN A 213 -12.81 -4.26 3.93
C GLN A 213 -11.55 -4.07 4.77
N LEU A 214 -10.87 -2.94 4.58
CA LEU A 214 -9.77 -2.49 5.43
C LEU A 214 -9.85 -0.98 5.68
N ILE A 215 -9.86 -0.57 6.95
CA ILE A 215 -9.89 0.83 7.37
C ILE A 215 -8.69 1.11 8.26
N ILE A 216 -7.83 2.03 7.85
CA ILE A 216 -6.60 2.41 8.56
C ILE A 216 -6.72 3.88 8.94
N VAL A 217 -6.68 4.17 10.24
CA VAL A 217 -6.86 5.52 10.76
C VAL A 217 -5.69 5.96 11.62
N GLY A 218 -5.15 7.13 11.31
CA GLY A 218 -4.16 7.83 12.13
C GLY A 218 -2.72 7.58 11.74
N PRO A 219 -1.78 8.36 12.34
CA PRO A 219 -0.37 8.32 11.95
C PRO A 219 0.38 7.13 12.56
N GLN A 220 -0.19 6.53 13.60
CA GLN A 220 0.39 5.38 14.31
C GLN A 220 0.08 4.05 13.60
N ALA A 221 -1.01 4.02 12.83
CA ALA A 221 -1.35 2.89 11.99
C ALA A 221 -0.71 3.11 10.61
N SER A 222 0.23 2.23 10.25
CA SER A 222 0.88 2.27 8.94
C SER A 222 0.70 0.95 8.22
N LEU A 223 0.39 1.04 6.94
CA LEU A 223 0.30 -0.10 6.06
C LEU A 223 1.71 -0.58 5.72
N ARG A 224 1.98 -1.87 5.91
CA ARG A 224 3.28 -2.43 5.53
C ARG A 224 3.48 -2.31 4.02
N SER A 225 4.74 -2.14 3.58
CA SER A 225 5.06 -1.98 2.15
C SER A 225 4.78 -3.23 1.31
N ASP A 226 4.79 -4.38 1.96
CA ASP A 226 4.59 -5.72 1.41
C ASP A 226 3.18 -6.27 1.66
N PHE A 227 2.27 -5.46 2.23
CA PHE A 227 0.98 -5.95 2.72
C PHE A 227 0.11 -6.64 1.67
N PHE A 228 0.14 -6.17 0.42
CA PHE A 228 -0.65 -6.74 -0.68
C PHE A 228 0.15 -7.70 -1.56
N GLN A 229 1.39 -8.01 -1.19
CA GLN A 229 2.16 -8.99 -1.95
C GLN A 229 1.70 -10.37 -1.50
N PRO A 230 1.12 -11.18 -2.40
CA PRO A 230 0.69 -12.51 -2.04
C PRO A 230 1.91 -13.28 -1.54
N GLU A 231 1.75 -14.01 -0.44
CA GLU A 231 2.82 -14.76 0.23
C GLU A 231 3.12 -16.06 -0.55
N VAL A 232 3.40 -15.93 -1.86
CA VAL A 232 3.42 -17.06 -2.82
C VAL A 232 4.59 -18.02 -2.57
N ASP A 233 5.58 -17.67 -1.74
CA ASP A 233 6.85 -18.38 -1.70
C ASP A 233 7.33 -18.87 -0.31
N ASN A 234 6.65 -18.55 0.80
CA ASN A 234 7.15 -18.92 2.13
C ASN A 234 6.83 -20.36 2.53
N GLU A 235 5.73 -20.95 2.04
CA GLU A 235 5.41 -22.36 2.33
C GLU A 235 6.40 -23.31 1.63
N ARG A 236 6.85 -22.98 0.42
CA ARG A 236 7.86 -23.80 -0.30
C ARG A 236 9.26 -23.72 0.32
N GLN A 237 9.59 -22.62 1.01
CA GLN A 237 10.88 -22.49 1.68
C GLN A 237 10.91 -23.13 3.07
N SER A 238 9.80 -23.14 3.79
CA SER A 238 9.73 -23.75 5.13
C SER A 238 9.78 -25.28 5.09
N ASP A 239 9.25 -25.91 4.03
CA ASP A 239 9.37 -27.37 3.85
C ASP A 239 10.77 -27.83 3.42
N LEU A 240 11.51 -27.04 2.62
CA LEU A 240 12.88 -27.37 2.23
C LEU A 240 13.90 -27.17 3.36
N ALA A 241 13.62 -26.26 4.32
CA ALA A 241 14.47 -26.04 5.48
C ALA A 241 14.38 -27.15 6.53
N ARG A 242 13.26 -27.91 6.60
CA ARG A 242 13.10 -29.03 7.54
C ARG A 242 13.77 -30.33 7.11
N VAL A 243 14.08 -30.52 5.82
CA VAL A 243 14.71 -31.75 5.31
C VAL A 243 16.23 -31.76 5.48
N SER A 244 16.86 -30.64 5.85
CA SER A 244 18.32 -30.52 5.95
C SER A 244 18.85 -30.55 7.40
N SER A 245 18.31 -31.43 8.25
CA SER A 245 18.97 -31.83 9.50
C SER A 245 19.69 -33.16 9.33
N PRO A 246 21.02 -33.18 9.11
CA PRO A 246 21.80 -34.41 9.06
C PRO A 246 22.13 -34.85 10.49
N SER A 247 21.19 -35.51 11.17
CA SER A 247 21.51 -36.33 12.33
C SER A 247 21.09 -37.75 12.04
N GLY A 248 22.08 -38.58 11.73
CA GLY A 248 21.88 -39.97 11.36
C GLY A 248 21.24 -40.77 12.49
N GLN A 249 20.13 -41.41 12.17
CA GLN A 249 19.83 -42.77 12.64
C GLN A 249 18.97 -43.44 11.58
N ALA A 250 19.59 -44.39 10.89
CA ALA A 250 18.94 -45.28 9.94
C ALA A 250 17.93 -46.17 10.70
N MET A 251 16.64 -45.87 10.58
CA MET A 251 15.58 -46.86 10.80
C MET A 251 14.52 -46.72 9.71
N ASN A 252 14.43 -47.79 8.92
CA ASN A 252 13.44 -48.15 7.89
C ASN A 252 12.17 -47.29 7.78
N PRO A 253 11.91 -46.67 6.62
CA PRO A 253 10.56 -46.28 6.25
C PRO A 253 9.82 -47.53 5.76
N ARG A 254 9.07 -48.18 6.67
CA ARG A 254 7.95 -49.02 6.24
C ARG A 254 6.89 -48.08 5.69
N VAL A 255 6.87 -47.99 4.36
CA VAL A 255 5.75 -47.57 3.54
C VAL A 255 4.46 -48.10 4.16
N ARG A 256 3.66 -47.19 4.73
CA ARG A 256 2.27 -47.43 5.08
C ARG A 256 1.49 -46.50 4.15
N GLU A 257 1.43 -46.93 2.90
CA GLU A 257 0.35 -46.55 1.97
C GLU A 257 -0.95 -46.94 2.69
N LEU A 258 -1.54 -45.98 3.40
CA LEU A 258 -2.98 -46.00 3.63
C LEU A 258 -3.57 -45.47 2.33
N GLU A 259 -3.81 -46.41 1.42
CA GLU A 259 -4.84 -46.31 0.39
C GLU A 259 -6.17 -46.09 1.12
N THR A 260 -6.52 -44.82 1.39
CA THR A 260 -7.92 -44.42 1.52
C THR A 260 -8.46 -44.26 0.11
N GLU A 261 -8.68 -45.40 -0.54
CA GLU A 261 -9.66 -45.57 -1.61
C GLU A 261 -11.04 -45.55 -0.94
N ASP A 262 -12.04 -44.93 -1.58
CA ASP A 262 -13.46 -44.77 -1.17
C ASP A 262 -13.85 -43.50 -0.37
N ASP A 263 -13.50 -42.31 -0.85
CA ASP A 263 -14.33 -41.09 -0.65
C ASP A 263 -14.73 -40.47 -2.01
N GLU A 264 -14.99 -41.33 -3.00
CA GLU A 264 -15.69 -40.98 -4.24
C GLU A 264 -17.19 -40.93 -3.94
N ASP A 265 -17.75 -39.74 -3.62
CA ASP A 265 -19.16 -39.36 -3.87
C ASP A 265 -19.68 -38.13 -3.08
N TYR A 266 -18.82 -37.34 -2.41
CA TYR A 266 -19.28 -36.09 -1.77
C TYR A 266 -19.16 -34.86 -2.67
N TRP A 267 -19.70 -34.97 -3.90
CA TRP A 267 -19.83 -33.88 -4.87
C TRP A 267 -20.88 -32.82 -4.48
N ASP A 268 -21.67 -33.06 -3.42
CA ASP A 268 -22.75 -32.19 -2.92
C ASP A 268 -22.45 -31.51 -1.58
N SER A 269 -21.29 -31.76 -0.94
CA SER A 269 -20.81 -30.71 -0.03
C SER A 269 -20.49 -29.49 -0.86
N PRO A 270 -20.86 -28.28 -0.42
CA PRO A 270 -20.16 -27.11 -0.89
C PRO A 270 -18.67 -27.36 -0.60
N SER A 271 -17.93 -27.76 -1.64
CA SER A 271 -16.71 -27.08 -1.96
C SER A 271 -15.99 -26.51 -0.74
N SER A 272 -15.21 -27.26 0.04
CA SER A 272 -14.31 -26.67 1.06
C SER A 272 -13.35 -25.62 0.50
N SER A 273 -13.41 -25.33 -0.80
CA SER A 273 -13.08 -24.05 -1.43
C SER A 273 -13.84 -22.82 -0.88
N SER A 274 -14.83 -22.96 0.01
CA SER A 274 -15.53 -21.85 0.68
C SER A 274 -14.66 -21.12 1.72
N ASP A 275 -13.48 -21.65 2.04
CA ASP A 275 -12.59 -21.08 3.07
C ASP A 275 -11.67 -19.96 2.52
N SER A 276 -11.74 -19.63 1.23
CA SER A 276 -11.02 -18.44 0.74
C SER A 276 -11.76 -17.20 1.20
N SER A 277 -11.12 -16.39 2.05
CA SER A 277 -11.66 -15.11 2.49
C SER A 277 -12.03 -14.24 1.27
N PRO A 278 -13.08 -13.41 1.37
CA PRO A 278 -13.46 -12.52 0.29
C PRO A 278 -12.28 -11.59 -0.06
N PRO A 279 -12.03 -11.33 -1.36
CA PRO A 279 -10.95 -10.45 -1.78
C PRO A 279 -11.18 -9.04 -1.27
N LEU A 280 -10.11 -8.28 -1.05
CA LEU A 280 -10.21 -6.88 -0.65
C LEU A 280 -10.92 -6.05 -1.74
N THR A 281 -12.09 -5.51 -1.40
CA THR A 281 -12.95 -4.67 -2.25
C THR A 281 -12.97 -3.21 -1.79
N SER A 282 -12.83 -2.95 -0.49
CA SER A 282 -12.91 -1.62 0.11
C SER A 282 -11.66 -1.29 0.94
N LEU A 283 -11.01 -0.17 0.62
CA LEU A 283 -9.85 0.33 1.36
C LEU A 283 -10.04 1.80 1.75
N SER A 284 -9.96 2.09 3.04
CA SER A 284 -10.02 3.44 3.60
C SER A 284 -8.74 3.78 4.35
N LEU A 285 -8.07 4.84 3.93
CA LEU A 285 -6.85 5.35 4.53
C LEU A 285 -7.11 6.77 5.02
N LEU A 286 -7.21 6.98 6.33
CA LEU A 286 -7.49 8.26 6.94
C LEU A 286 -6.29 8.73 7.76
N TYR A 287 -5.73 9.87 7.39
CA TYR A 287 -4.68 10.53 8.17
C TYR A 287 -3.46 9.62 8.46
N THR A 288 -3.09 8.81 7.47
CA THR A 288 -1.98 7.85 7.55
C THR A 288 -0.89 8.18 6.52
N SER A 289 0.31 7.66 6.77
CA SER A 289 1.43 7.74 5.83
C SER A 289 1.44 6.49 4.96
N VAL A 290 1.23 6.66 3.66
CA VAL A 290 1.17 5.55 2.72
C VAL A 290 2.40 5.62 1.80
N PRO A 291 3.30 4.62 1.84
CA PRO A 291 4.40 4.56 0.90
C PRO A 291 3.88 4.47 -0.54
N THR A 292 4.52 5.18 -1.47
CA THR A 292 4.17 5.11 -2.89
C THR A 292 4.22 3.69 -3.44
N SER A 293 5.15 2.85 -2.93
CA SER A 293 5.23 1.43 -3.29
C SER A 293 3.94 0.69 -3.00
N THR A 294 3.31 0.95 -1.85
CA THR A 294 2.08 0.30 -1.42
C THR A 294 0.89 0.68 -2.31
N ILE A 295 0.83 1.95 -2.74
CA ILE A 295 -0.18 2.42 -3.71
C ILE A 295 -0.03 1.68 -5.06
N LEU A 296 1.20 1.38 -5.47
CA LEU A 296 1.48 0.68 -6.72
C LEU A 296 1.19 -0.84 -6.66
N THR A 297 1.00 -1.39 -5.46
CA THR A 297 0.66 -2.79 -5.22
C THR A 297 -0.77 -2.98 -4.73
N LEU A 298 -1.64 -1.97 -4.87
CA LEU A 298 -3.04 -2.11 -4.49
C LEU A 298 -3.71 -3.27 -5.27
N PRO A 299 -4.58 -4.06 -4.62
CA PRO A 299 -5.28 -5.14 -5.30
C PRO A 299 -6.18 -4.61 -6.43
N PRO A 300 -6.18 -5.26 -7.61
CA PRO A 300 -7.04 -4.85 -8.72
C PRO A 300 -8.53 -5.10 -8.47
N THR A 301 -8.86 -5.84 -7.40
CA THR A 301 -10.21 -6.15 -6.92
C THR A 301 -10.88 -4.98 -6.20
N LEU A 302 -10.15 -3.91 -5.88
CA LEU A 302 -10.70 -2.74 -5.20
C LEU A 302 -11.76 -2.04 -6.05
N THR A 303 -12.95 -1.91 -5.45
CA THR A 303 -14.10 -1.16 -5.98
C THR A 303 -14.29 0.16 -5.23
N HIS A 304 -13.93 0.21 -3.94
CA HIS A 304 -14.05 1.41 -3.09
C HIS A 304 -12.69 1.80 -2.52
N LEU A 305 -12.31 3.05 -2.72
CA LEU A 305 -11.03 3.58 -2.23
C LEU A 305 -11.22 4.97 -1.64
N ALA A 306 -10.97 5.12 -0.35
CA ALA A 306 -10.94 6.40 0.33
C ALA A 306 -9.49 6.71 0.78
N LEU A 307 -8.96 7.85 0.32
CA LEU A 307 -7.61 8.34 0.55
C LEU A 307 -7.74 9.71 1.22
N LEU A 308 -8.02 9.74 2.51
CA LEU A 308 -8.50 10.91 3.23
C LEU A 308 -7.38 11.56 4.05
N ALA A 309 -7.19 12.87 3.87
CA ALA A 309 -6.24 13.67 4.66
C ALA A 309 -4.84 13.03 4.80
N LEU A 310 -4.29 12.50 3.70
CA LEU A 310 -3.02 11.79 3.73
C LEU A 310 -1.87 12.74 4.11
N LEU A 311 -0.89 12.20 4.86
CA LEU A 311 0.24 12.98 5.35
C LEU A 311 1.24 13.38 4.25
N ALA A 312 1.18 12.72 3.10
CA ALA A 312 2.05 12.98 1.96
C ALA A 312 1.27 12.86 0.63
N PRO A 313 1.69 13.60 -0.42
CA PRO A 313 1.10 13.47 -1.74
C PRO A 313 1.31 12.06 -2.33
N ILE A 314 0.29 11.53 -2.98
CA ILE A 314 0.33 10.22 -3.64
C ILE A 314 0.03 10.35 -5.14
N PRO A 315 0.60 9.49 -6.00
CA PRO A 315 0.41 9.59 -7.44
C PRO A 315 -0.93 8.95 -7.89
N ILE A 316 -2.05 9.61 -7.60
CA ILE A 316 -3.42 9.15 -7.91
C ILE A 316 -3.59 8.78 -9.40
N TYR A 317 -2.88 9.44 -10.30
CA TYR A 317 -2.94 9.17 -11.74
C TYR A 317 -2.57 7.72 -12.12
N HIS A 318 -1.84 6.99 -11.28
CA HIS A 318 -1.55 5.57 -11.50
C HIS A 318 -2.71 4.64 -11.17
N LEU A 319 -3.67 5.07 -10.32
CA LEU A 319 -4.75 4.21 -9.84
C LEU A 319 -5.63 3.70 -10.98
N THR A 320 -5.83 4.48 -12.06
CA THR A 320 -6.54 4.04 -13.28
C THR A 320 -6.05 2.72 -13.85
N ARG A 321 -4.75 2.44 -13.69
CA ARG A 321 -4.12 1.23 -14.21
C ARG A 321 -4.14 0.09 -13.19
N ILE A 322 -4.08 0.42 -11.91
CA ILE A 322 -3.90 -0.54 -10.81
C ILE A 322 -5.26 -1.07 -10.34
N CYS A 323 -6.24 -0.17 -10.16
CA CYS A 323 -7.59 -0.48 -9.70
C CYS A 323 -8.60 -0.17 -10.81
N PRO A 324 -8.67 -0.99 -11.88
CA PRO A 324 -9.58 -0.72 -13.01
C PRO A 324 -11.06 -0.88 -12.65
N LEU A 325 -11.36 -1.53 -11.51
CA LEU A 325 -12.72 -1.81 -11.05
C LEU A 325 -13.29 -0.74 -10.12
N LEU A 326 -12.58 0.38 -9.92
CA LEU A 326 -13.01 1.37 -8.94
C LEU A 326 -14.32 2.06 -9.35
N GLU A 327 -15.30 1.98 -8.47
CA GLU A 327 -16.62 2.61 -8.57
C GLU A 327 -16.71 3.84 -7.66
N PHE A 328 -16.01 3.81 -6.54
CA PHE A 328 -16.00 4.86 -5.53
C PHE A 328 -14.57 5.32 -5.26
N LEU A 329 -14.31 6.63 -5.40
CA LEU A 329 -13.04 7.27 -5.04
C LEU A 329 -13.29 8.49 -4.16
N ASP A 330 -12.87 8.45 -2.89
CA ASP A 330 -12.85 9.63 -2.03
C ASP A 330 -11.41 10.10 -1.81
N ILE A 331 -11.09 11.31 -2.27
CA ILE A 331 -9.79 11.98 -2.08
C ILE A 331 -9.94 13.26 -1.26
N SER A 332 -11.00 13.35 -0.45
CA SER A 332 -11.32 14.50 0.39
C SER A 332 -10.20 14.85 1.39
N TYR A 333 -10.19 16.10 1.84
CA TYR A 333 -9.31 16.67 2.86
C TYR A 333 -7.81 16.63 2.52
N ASN A 334 -7.45 16.49 1.24
CA ASN A 334 -6.06 16.51 0.78
C ASN A 334 -5.67 17.87 0.19
N PRO A 335 -5.05 18.78 0.97
CA PRO A 335 -4.71 20.13 0.48
C PRO A 335 -3.67 20.09 -0.65
N TRP A 336 -2.90 18.99 -0.74
CA TRP A 336 -1.87 18.84 -1.76
C TRP A 336 -2.40 18.64 -3.17
N LEU A 337 -3.70 18.39 -3.34
CA LEU A 337 -4.35 18.32 -4.65
C LEU A 337 -4.39 19.68 -5.35
N ARG A 338 -4.43 20.78 -4.58
CA ARG A 338 -4.40 22.15 -5.09
C ARG A 338 -3.02 22.57 -5.60
N TYR A 339 -1.95 21.93 -5.13
CA TYR A 339 -0.60 22.39 -5.49
C TYR A 339 -0.34 22.18 -6.98
N VAL A 340 -0.19 23.31 -7.66
CA VAL A 340 0.30 23.38 -9.03
C VAL A 340 1.81 23.19 -8.97
N TYR A 341 2.30 22.06 -9.49
CA TYR A 341 3.74 21.85 -9.59
C TYR A 341 4.30 22.86 -10.59
N LEU A 342 4.98 23.90 -10.09
CA LEU A 342 5.69 24.86 -10.92
C LEU A 342 6.71 24.09 -11.76
N PRO A 343 6.54 24.03 -13.10
CA PRO A 343 7.53 23.40 -13.93
C PRO A 343 8.73 24.34 -13.97
N GLN A 344 9.93 23.79 -13.79
CA GLN A 344 11.19 24.54 -13.76
C GLN A 344 11.52 25.24 -15.09
N SER A 345 10.60 25.34 -16.06
CA SER A 345 10.86 25.83 -17.42
C SER A 345 9.69 26.61 -18.06
N GLY A 346 8.93 27.38 -17.28
CA GLY A 346 7.98 28.36 -17.83
C GLY A 346 6.74 27.80 -18.52
N SER A 347 6.46 26.50 -18.36
CA SER A 347 5.14 25.94 -18.69
C SER A 347 4.13 26.36 -17.62
N GLN A 348 2.85 26.45 -17.98
CA GLN A 348 1.80 26.50 -16.97
C GLN A 348 1.88 25.21 -16.15
N GLY A 349 2.00 25.33 -14.83
CA GLY A 349 2.02 24.16 -13.98
C GLY A 349 0.68 23.43 -14.08
N LEU A 350 0.77 22.10 -14.17
CA LEU A 350 -0.39 21.24 -14.16
C LEU A 350 -0.67 20.83 -12.72
N SER A 351 -1.94 20.86 -12.34
CA SER A 351 -2.39 20.26 -11.09
C SER A 351 -2.15 18.75 -11.11
N THR A 352 -2.14 18.10 -9.95
CA THR A 352 -2.06 16.64 -9.88
C THR A 352 -3.24 15.98 -10.61
N LEU A 353 -4.40 16.64 -10.60
CA LEU A 353 -5.64 16.14 -11.19
C LEU A 353 -5.64 16.26 -12.72
N ASP A 354 -5.00 17.29 -13.28
CA ASP A 354 -4.88 17.47 -14.74
C ASP A 354 -4.10 16.32 -15.40
N ARG A 355 -3.29 15.61 -14.61
CA ARG A 355 -2.53 14.43 -15.06
C ARG A 355 -3.40 13.17 -15.12
N ILE A 356 -4.57 13.19 -14.49
CA ILE A 356 -5.47 12.04 -14.43
C ILE A 356 -6.24 11.92 -15.74
N GLN A 357 -6.16 10.74 -16.35
CA GLN A 357 -6.94 10.44 -17.55
C GLN A 357 -8.35 10.01 -17.15
N TRP A 358 -9.24 10.97 -16.86
CA TRP A 358 -10.61 10.72 -16.38
C TRP A 358 -11.44 9.78 -17.27
N LYS A 359 -11.16 9.76 -18.57
CA LYS A 359 -11.79 8.84 -19.55
C LYS A 359 -11.51 7.36 -19.29
N ARG A 360 -10.44 7.02 -18.55
CA ARG A 360 -10.10 5.62 -18.23
C ARG A 360 -10.88 5.07 -17.04
N TRP A 361 -11.44 5.93 -16.21
CA TRP A 361 -12.22 5.56 -15.03
C TRP A 361 -13.66 5.17 -15.41
N SER A 362 -13.82 4.21 -16.31
CA SER A 362 -15.13 3.88 -16.92
C SER A 362 -16.22 3.44 -15.92
N ARG A 363 -15.81 2.92 -14.76
CA ARG A 363 -16.71 2.44 -13.71
C ARG A 363 -16.92 3.40 -12.56
N LEU A 364 -16.14 4.49 -12.50
CA LEU A 364 -16.27 5.46 -11.42
C LEU A 364 -17.67 6.08 -11.44
N ARG A 365 -18.36 6.00 -10.32
CA ARG A 365 -19.71 6.51 -10.06
C ARG A 365 -19.67 7.69 -9.09
N ILE A 366 -18.87 7.60 -8.03
CA ILE A 366 -18.78 8.62 -6.99
C ILE A 366 -17.33 9.11 -6.85
N LEU A 367 -17.16 10.43 -6.83
CA LEU A 367 -15.90 11.11 -6.60
C LEU A 367 -16.03 12.11 -5.43
N GLY A 368 -15.44 11.78 -4.29
CA GLY A 368 -15.37 12.65 -3.11
C GLY A 368 -14.16 13.60 -3.15
N VAL A 369 -14.41 14.90 -3.02
CA VAL A 369 -13.39 15.97 -3.08
C VAL A 369 -13.55 17.04 -2.00
N ARG A 370 -14.28 16.74 -0.91
CA ARG A 370 -14.60 17.67 0.19
C ARG A 370 -13.34 18.33 0.74
N LYS A 371 -13.39 19.65 0.99
CA LYS A 371 -12.31 20.44 1.62
C LYS A 371 -10.91 20.20 1.02
N SER A 372 -10.84 19.88 -0.28
CA SER A 372 -9.58 19.66 -1.00
C SER A 372 -9.12 20.89 -1.78
N GLY A 373 -9.95 21.94 -1.83
CA GLY A 373 -9.68 23.17 -2.58
C GLY A 373 -9.70 22.95 -4.10
N ILE A 374 -10.54 22.04 -4.57
CA ILE A 374 -10.71 21.71 -5.99
C ILE A 374 -11.91 22.47 -6.52
N ASP A 375 -11.73 23.14 -7.66
CA ASP A 375 -12.77 23.92 -8.31
C ASP A 375 -13.83 23.07 -9.01
N TRP A 376 -15.00 23.68 -9.23
CA TRP A 376 -16.14 23.08 -9.94
C TRP A 376 -15.85 22.67 -11.38
N ASP A 377 -14.84 23.25 -12.01
CA ASP A 377 -14.49 22.87 -13.38
C ASP A 377 -13.94 21.44 -13.50
N LEU A 378 -13.46 20.85 -12.39
CA LEU A 378 -13.11 19.42 -12.34
C LEU A 378 -14.29 18.56 -12.79
N GLY A 379 -15.53 18.90 -12.40
CA GLY A 379 -16.67 18.08 -12.74
C GLY A 379 -16.99 18.03 -14.23
N LYS A 380 -16.77 19.14 -14.93
CA LYS A 380 -16.89 19.17 -16.39
C LYS A 380 -15.84 18.29 -17.05
N GLU A 381 -14.63 18.26 -16.49
CA GLU A 381 -13.55 17.44 -17.01
C GLU A 381 -13.79 15.95 -16.77
N VAL A 382 -14.17 15.57 -15.54
CA VAL A 382 -14.45 14.19 -15.13
C VAL A 382 -15.57 13.58 -15.98
N ASN A 383 -16.64 14.35 -16.23
CA ASN A 383 -17.81 13.90 -16.98
C ASN A 383 -17.70 14.09 -18.50
N LYS A 384 -16.58 14.62 -19.00
CA LYS A 384 -16.40 14.88 -20.43
C LYS A 384 -16.44 13.59 -21.27
N GLY A 385 -17.56 13.38 -21.96
CA GLY A 385 -17.76 12.27 -22.88
C GLY A 385 -18.20 10.96 -22.20
N ARG A 386 -18.68 11.03 -20.96
CA ARG A 386 -19.33 9.90 -20.28
C ARG A 386 -20.80 9.83 -20.67
N TRP A 387 -21.35 8.62 -20.57
CA TRP A 387 -22.79 8.36 -20.74
C TRP A 387 -23.55 8.46 -19.44
N VAL A 388 -22.90 8.06 -18.34
CA VAL A 388 -23.38 8.19 -16.97
C VAL A 388 -22.44 9.15 -16.26
N ASP A 389 -23.00 10.24 -15.75
CA ASP A 389 -22.24 11.24 -15.01
C ASP A 389 -21.75 10.65 -13.69
N VAL A 390 -20.53 11.00 -13.32
CA VAL A 390 -19.95 10.77 -11.99
C VAL A 390 -20.57 11.80 -11.04
N GLU A 391 -21.09 11.33 -9.92
CA GLU A 391 -21.51 12.16 -8.81
C GLU A 391 -20.28 12.71 -8.09
N ILE A 392 -20.18 14.03 -7.98
CA ILE A 392 -19.03 14.70 -7.38
C ILE A 392 -19.48 15.39 -6.11
N ILE A 393 -18.92 14.96 -4.98
CA ILE A 393 -19.35 15.36 -3.65
C ILE A 393 -18.28 16.23 -3.01
N GLY A 394 -18.69 17.40 -2.50
CA GLY A 394 -17.79 18.30 -1.76
C GLY A 394 -17.08 19.36 -2.60
N VAL A 395 -17.65 19.74 -3.74
CA VAL A 395 -17.20 20.89 -4.51
C VAL A 395 -17.83 22.14 -3.94
N ASP A 396 -17.02 23.12 -3.53
CA ASP A 396 -17.51 24.38 -3.00
C ASP A 396 -18.02 25.28 -4.14
N PRO A 397 -19.32 25.62 -4.21
CA PRO A 397 -19.86 26.46 -5.28
C PRO A 397 -19.42 27.94 -5.14
N GLU A 398 -19.04 28.36 -3.93
CA GLU A 398 -18.81 29.76 -3.56
C GLU A 398 -17.45 30.33 -4.02
N ALA A 399 -16.53 29.49 -4.52
CA ALA A 399 -15.22 29.95 -4.98
C ALA A 399 -15.27 30.88 -6.22
N LYS A 400 -16.43 31.00 -6.89
CA LYS A 400 -16.56 31.80 -8.12
C LYS A 400 -16.81 33.30 -7.90
N ASP A 401 -17.31 33.70 -6.74
CA ASP A 401 -17.80 35.09 -6.54
C ASP A 401 -16.79 35.99 -5.80
N GLY A 402 -15.59 35.48 -5.47
CA GLY A 402 -14.59 36.18 -4.66
C GLY A 402 -13.32 36.65 -5.38
N SER A 403 -13.26 36.61 -6.72
CA SER A 403 -12.05 36.96 -7.52
C SER A 403 -12.17 38.27 -8.26
#